data_AF-A0A2P8WEQ8-F1
#
_entry.id   AF-A0A2P8WEQ8-F1
#
_cell.length_a   1.000
_cell.length_b   1.000
_cell.length_c   1.000
_cell.angle_alpha   90.00
_cell.angle_beta   90.00
_cell.angle_gamma   90.00
#
_symmetry.space_group_name_H-M   'P 1'
#
loop_
_entity.id
_entity.type
_entity.pdbx_description
1 polymer ?
#
loop_
_entity_poly.entity_id
_entity_poly.type
_entity_poly.pdbx_seq_one_letter_code
_entity_poly.pdbx_strand_id
1 'polypeptide(L)'
;MRIPLDYYRILGLPIQATGEQLKQAHRDRTLQLPRKEYSAIAIEARRQLVDEAYEVLSDPNRRQDYDSKFLAKTYALETTLEETSPGLAADPTLEMGEATLRSLAVEGTDGVAPTIEIDEAQFAGALLILQELGEYELVIRLAQPYISSGFQALKAGEFGDPTSVLSDTVLTLTLAYLELGREQWQQRQYETAAESLEMAHKLLSRENLFPPIRAEIQAELYRLRPYRVLELLARPLDQTRERRQGIKLLKAMLEDRGGIEGTDDDLSGLSIDDFLRFIQQLRDYLTAAEQQELFEEEARRPSAVAIYLTVYALLARGFARHQPALVRRAKQLLMRIGAQQDVHLEQSVCALLLGQTEEASHALELSQEYEP
;
A
#
# COMPACT_ATOMS: atom_id res chain seq x y z
N MET A 1 1.00 -27.34 -17.63
CA MET A 1 0.93 -25.89 -17.95
C MET A 1 2.33 -25.25 -17.89
N ARG A 2 2.53 -24.02 -18.42
CA ARG A 2 3.83 -23.31 -18.37
C ARG A 2 3.77 -22.12 -17.43
N ILE A 3 4.82 -21.93 -16.64
CA ILE A 3 4.94 -20.81 -15.69
C ILE A 3 6.29 -20.09 -15.87
N PRO A 4 6.37 -18.76 -15.70
CA PRO A 4 7.63 -18.01 -15.68
C PRO A 4 8.44 -18.31 -14.42
N LEU A 5 9.29 -19.33 -14.48
CA LEU A 5 10.13 -19.82 -13.41
C LEU A 5 11.26 -20.66 -14.02
N ASP A 6 12.35 -20.86 -13.28
CA ASP A 6 13.47 -21.71 -13.69
C ASP A 6 14.02 -22.52 -12.51
N TYR A 7 14.71 -23.62 -12.82
CA TYR A 7 15.17 -24.57 -11.81
C TYR A 7 16.25 -23.98 -10.88
N TYR A 8 17.05 -23.03 -11.37
CA TYR A 8 18.05 -22.35 -10.55
C TYR A 8 17.40 -21.43 -9.53
N ARG A 9 16.38 -20.66 -9.95
CA ARG A 9 15.55 -19.84 -9.05
C ARG A 9 14.77 -20.68 -8.06
N ILE A 10 14.24 -21.83 -8.46
CA ILE A 10 13.61 -22.78 -7.52
C ILE A 10 14.61 -23.16 -6.42
N LEU A 11 15.88 -23.37 -6.72
CA LEU A 11 16.88 -23.70 -5.70
C LEU A 11 17.54 -22.47 -5.04
N GLY A 12 17.24 -21.25 -5.50
CA GLY A 12 17.86 -20.02 -5.00
C GLY A 12 19.36 -19.92 -5.34
N LEU A 13 19.78 -20.47 -6.47
CA LEU A 13 21.17 -20.56 -6.90
C LEU A 13 21.42 -19.84 -8.23
N PRO A 14 22.65 -19.35 -8.51
CA PRO A 14 23.03 -18.89 -9.83
C PRO A 14 23.35 -20.06 -10.77
N ILE A 15 23.35 -19.82 -12.09
CA ILE A 15 23.62 -20.84 -13.12
C ILE A 15 25.00 -21.51 -12.98
N GLN A 16 25.98 -20.82 -12.37
CA GLN A 16 27.34 -21.31 -12.14
C GLN A 16 27.46 -22.22 -10.90
N ALA A 17 26.37 -22.53 -10.20
CA ALA A 17 26.41 -23.26 -8.94
C ALA A 17 27.03 -24.66 -9.07
N THR A 18 27.85 -25.06 -8.10
CA THR A 18 28.51 -26.37 -8.06
C THR A 18 27.55 -27.49 -7.62
N GLY A 19 27.91 -28.75 -7.86
CA GLY A 19 27.11 -29.90 -7.42
C GLY A 19 26.90 -29.96 -5.90
N GLU A 20 27.89 -29.53 -5.11
CA GLU A 20 27.77 -29.44 -3.66
C GLU A 20 26.78 -28.34 -3.24
N GLN A 21 26.82 -27.18 -3.90
CA GLN A 21 25.86 -26.09 -3.67
C GLN A 21 24.44 -26.52 -4.02
N LEU A 22 24.24 -27.23 -5.14
CA LEU A 22 22.94 -27.79 -5.52
C LEU A 22 22.37 -28.72 -4.44
N LYS A 23 23.19 -29.65 -3.94
CA LYS A 23 22.79 -30.59 -2.89
C LYS A 23 22.46 -29.90 -1.57
N GLN A 24 23.26 -28.90 -1.20
CA GLN A 24 23.02 -28.12 0.02
C GLN A 24 21.73 -27.29 -0.10
N ALA A 25 21.53 -26.58 -1.20
CA ALA A 25 20.33 -25.79 -1.44
C ALA A 25 19.06 -26.63 -1.50
N HIS A 26 19.10 -27.80 -2.15
CA HIS A 26 17.99 -28.76 -2.16
C HIS A 26 17.59 -29.18 -0.73
N ARG A 27 18.60 -29.53 0.10
CA ARG A 27 18.37 -29.89 1.50
C ARG A 27 17.75 -28.73 2.29
N ASP A 28 18.29 -27.53 2.15
CA ASP A 28 17.84 -26.35 2.89
C ASP A 28 16.40 -25.95 2.47
N ARG A 29 16.12 -25.94 1.17
CA ARG A 29 14.77 -25.65 0.62
C ARG A 29 13.73 -26.69 1.02
N THR A 30 14.13 -27.96 1.16
CA THR A 30 13.25 -29.03 1.65
C THR A 30 12.95 -28.91 3.14
N LEU A 31 13.93 -28.45 3.94
CA LEU A 31 13.74 -28.22 5.38
C LEU A 31 12.95 -26.94 5.69
N GLN A 32 13.00 -25.96 4.80
CA GLN A 32 12.23 -24.72 4.91
C GLN A 32 10.73 -25.00 4.71
N LEU A 33 9.97 -24.96 5.80
CA LEU A 33 8.52 -25.15 5.77
C LEU A 33 7.79 -23.82 5.48
N PRO A 34 6.79 -23.84 4.59
CA PRO A 34 5.89 -22.70 4.38
C PRO A 34 5.08 -22.35 5.62
N ARG A 35 4.30 -21.26 5.54
CA ARG A 35 3.35 -20.89 6.59
C ARG A 35 2.40 -22.04 6.94
N LYS A 36 2.01 -22.14 8.22
CA LYS A 36 1.20 -23.25 8.76
C LYS A 36 -0.22 -23.34 8.17
N GLU A 37 -0.70 -22.25 7.56
CA GLU A 37 -2.01 -22.16 6.94
C GLU A 37 -2.10 -22.92 5.61
N TYR A 38 -0.97 -23.25 4.99
CA TYR A 38 -0.93 -24.05 3.77
C TYR A 38 -1.32 -25.51 4.04
N SER A 39 -2.04 -26.10 3.09
CA SER A 39 -2.38 -27.52 3.13
C SER A 39 -1.15 -28.41 2.90
N ALA A 40 -1.24 -29.66 3.34
CA ALA A 40 -0.22 -30.67 3.04
C ALA A 40 -0.06 -30.91 1.52
N ILE A 41 -1.11 -30.66 0.73
CA ILE A 41 -1.09 -30.82 -0.73
C ILE A 41 -0.21 -29.75 -1.36
N ALA A 42 -0.37 -28.47 -0.96
CA ALA A 42 0.48 -27.39 -1.47
C ALA A 42 1.94 -27.55 -1.03
N ILE A 43 2.18 -27.99 0.21
CA ILE A 43 3.54 -28.26 0.72
C ILE A 43 4.20 -29.39 -0.08
N GLU A 44 3.45 -30.45 -0.38
CA GLU A 44 3.96 -31.55 -1.20
C GLU A 44 4.20 -31.15 -2.65
N ALA A 45 3.29 -30.41 -3.27
CA ALA A 45 3.46 -29.87 -4.62
C ALA A 45 4.71 -28.97 -4.72
N ARG A 46 4.93 -28.11 -3.72
CA ARG A 46 6.15 -27.31 -3.60
C ARG A 46 7.39 -28.20 -3.51
N ARG A 47 7.36 -29.23 -2.66
CA ARG A 47 8.48 -30.17 -2.49
C ARG A 47 8.82 -30.89 -3.80
N GLN A 48 7.80 -31.35 -4.54
CA GLN A 48 7.99 -32.00 -5.84
C GLN A 48 8.72 -31.09 -6.83
N LEU A 49 8.38 -29.81 -6.89
CA LEU A 49 9.07 -28.85 -7.77
C LEU A 49 10.53 -28.62 -7.35
N VAL A 50 10.81 -28.59 -6.04
CA VAL A 50 12.19 -28.49 -5.52
C VAL A 50 13.00 -29.75 -5.84
N ASP A 51 12.40 -30.93 -5.68
CA ASP A 51 13.00 -32.22 -6.01
C ASP A 51 13.28 -32.31 -7.52
N GLU A 52 12.32 -31.94 -8.36
CA GLU A 52 12.46 -31.93 -9.82
C GLU A 52 13.59 -30.98 -10.28
N ALA A 53 13.65 -29.78 -9.71
CA ALA A 53 14.72 -28.83 -9.99
C ALA A 53 16.11 -29.43 -9.67
N TYR A 54 16.23 -30.10 -8.53
CA TYR A 54 17.47 -30.77 -8.15
C TYR A 54 17.78 -31.97 -9.04
N GLU A 55 16.81 -32.80 -9.40
CA GLU A 55 17.01 -33.95 -10.29
C GLU A 55 17.49 -33.55 -11.70
N VAL A 56 16.98 -32.43 -12.23
CA VAL A 56 17.44 -31.89 -13.53
C VAL A 56 18.85 -31.32 -13.41
N LEU A 57 19.12 -30.52 -12.36
CA LEU A 57 20.39 -29.80 -12.24
C LEU A 57 21.54 -30.65 -11.68
N SER A 58 21.26 -31.75 -11.00
CA SER A 58 22.30 -32.64 -10.45
C SER A 58 22.87 -33.62 -11.48
N ASP A 59 22.12 -33.96 -12.53
CA ASP A 59 22.59 -34.78 -13.65
C ASP A 59 23.35 -33.89 -14.67
N PRO A 60 24.65 -34.14 -14.93
CA PRO A 60 25.44 -33.32 -15.84
C PRO A 60 24.86 -33.19 -17.26
N ASN A 61 24.27 -34.27 -17.80
CA ASN A 61 23.72 -34.26 -19.15
C ASN A 61 22.40 -33.47 -19.18
N ARG A 62 21.50 -33.73 -18.20
CA ARG A 62 20.21 -33.00 -18.12
C ARG A 62 20.43 -31.52 -17.84
N ARG A 63 21.40 -31.18 -16.99
CA ARG A 63 21.79 -29.79 -16.71
C ARG A 63 22.33 -29.12 -17.96
N GLN A 64 23.23 -29.76 -18.70
CA GLN A 64 23.76 -29.19 -19.95
C GLN A 64 22.66 -28.95 -21.00
N ASP A 65 21.75 -29.91 -21.16
CA ASP A 65 20.60 -29.76 -22.05
C ASP A 65 19.69 -28.60 -21.62
N TYR A 66 19.44 -28.50 -20.31
CA TYR A 66 18.66 -27.41 -19.74
C TYR A 66 19.33 -26.05 -19.96
N ASP A 67 20.61 -25.93 -19.60
CA ASP A 67 21.40 -24.70 -19.73
C ASP A 67 21.49 -24.25 -21.19
N SER A 68 21.63 -25.19 -22.14
CA SER A 68 21.65 -24.87 -23.57
C SER A 68 20.33 -24.25 -24.05
N LYS A 69 19.19 -24.79 -23.62
CA LYS A 69 17.85 -24.25 -23.95
C LYS A 69 17.60 -22.92 -23.25
N PHE A 70 18.02 -22.81 -21.99
CA PHE A 70 17.93 -21.60 -21.19
C PHE A 70 18.69 -20.44 -21.87
N LEU A 71 19.96 -20.66 -22.20
CA LEU A 71 20.81 -19.66 -22.85
C LEU A 71 20.34 -19.34 -24.29
N ALA A 72 19.93 -20.33 -25.07
CA ALA A 72 19.40 -20.08 -26.41
C ALA A 72 18.16 -19.18 -26.37
N LYS A 73 17.29 -19.37 -25.36
CA LYS A 73 16.12 -18.51 -25.16
C LYS A 73 16.55 -17.09 -24.78
N THR A 74 17.50 -16.91 -23.86
CA THR A 74 17.96 -15.57 -23.46
C THR A 74 18.62 -14.81 -24.62
N TYR A 75 19.47 -15.45 -25.43
CA TYR A 75 20.10 -14.81 -26.60
C TYR A 75 19.12 -14.47 -27.72
N ALA A 76 18.17 -15.38 -28.01
CA ALA A 76 17.12 -15.09 -28.99
C ALA A 76 16.30 -13.86 -28.59
N LEU A 77 16.11 -13.67 -27.28
CA LEU A 77 15.40 -12.54 -26.71
C LEU A 77 16.18 -11.22 -26.81
N GLU A 78 17.48 -11.20 -26.50
CA GLU A 78 18.34 -10.02 -26.70
C GLU A 78 18.28 -9.52 -28.15
N THR A 79 18.36 -10.46 -29.11
CA THR A 79 18.32 -10.13 -30.54
C THR A 79 16.99 -9.49 -30.96
N THR A 80 15.85 -9.99 -30.44
CA THR A 80 14.53 -9.41 -30.75
C THR A 80 14.30 -8.03 -30.14
N LEU A 81 14.90 -7.74 -28.98
CA LEU A 81 14.80 -6.44 -28.32
C LEU A 81 15.64 -5.38 -29.05
N GLU A 82 16.82 -5.76 -29.55
CA GLU A 82 17.67 -4.89 -30.39
C GLU A 82 16.98 -4.51 -31.72
N GLU A 83 16.24 -5.44 -32.32
CA GLU A 83 15.50 -5.19 -33.59
C GLU A 83 14.26 -4.31 -33.40
N THR A 84 13.63 -4.34 -32.22
CA THR A 84 12.38 -3.60 -31.94
C THR A 84 12.59 -2.23 -31.28
N SER A 85 13.80 -1.90 -30.82
CA SER A 85 14.14 -0.59 -30.26
C SER A 85 15.61 -0.20 -30.50
N PRO A 86 15.95 0.33 -31.69
CA PRO A 86 17.33 0.71 -32.02
C PRO A 86 17.68 2.04 -31.34
N GLY A 87 18.21 2.01 -30.11
CA GLY A 87 18.61 3.26 -29.43
C GLY A 87 19.26 3.17 -28.04
N LEU A 88 19.25 2.03 -27.36
CA LEU A 88 19.94 1.87 -26.08
C LEU A 88 21.26 1.13 -26.29
N ALA A 89 22.32 1.86 -26.66
CA ALA A 89 23.66 1.28 -26.73
C ALA A 89 24.13 0.89 -25.33
N ALA A 90 24.25 -0.41 -25.07
CA ALA A 90 24.85 -0.94 -23.85
C ALA A 90 26.39 -0.76 -23.88
N ASP A 91 26.93 -0.23 -22.78
CA ASP A 91 28.36 -0.01 -22.55
C ASP A 91 29.08 -1.37 -22.35
N PRO A 92 30.18 -1.70 -23.07
CA PRO A 92 30.70 -3.08 -23.15
C PRO A 92 31.53 -3.54 -21.95
N THR A 93 31.59 -2.76 -20.87
CA THR A 93 32.54 -2.97 -19.76
C THR A 93 31.94 -3.57 -18.48
N LEU A 94 30.65 -3.92 -18.46
CA LEU A 94 30.04 -4.60 -17.32
C LEU A 94 29.87 -6.09 -17.65
N GLU A 95 30.16 -6.98 -16.69
CA GLU A 95 29.86 -8.41 -16.77
C GLU A 95 28.35 -8.60 -17.02
N MET A 96 28.01 -8.65 -18.30
CA MET A 96 26.69 -8.36 -18.87
C MET A 96 25.64 -9.40 -18.47
N GLY A 97 26.05 -10.62 -18.13
CA GLY A 97 25.13 -11.72 -17.80
C GLY A 97 24.32 -11.49 -16.52
N GLU A 98 24.93 -10.96 -15.44
CA GLU A 98 24.22 -10.77 -14.17
C GLU A 98 23.37 -9.49 -14.13
N ALA A 99 23.83 -8.42 -14.79
CA ALA A 99 23.10 -7.17 -14.84
C ALA A 99 21.83 -7.29 -15.70
N THR A 100 21.91 -8.00 -16.83
CA THR A 100 20.74 -8.29 -17.68
C THR A 100 19.76 -9.22 -16.97
N LEU A 101 20.24 -10.27 -16.28
CA LEU A 101 19.35 -11.12 -15.47
C LEU A 101 18.65 -10.36 -14.33
N ARG A 102 19.31 -9.36 -13.74
CA ARG A 102 18.69 -8.48 -12.72
C ARG A 102 17.72 -7.47 -13.31
N SER A 103 18.02 -6.88 -14.48
CA SER A 103 17.10 -5.93 -15.14
C SER A 103 15.84 -6.62 -15.68
N LEU A 104 15.95 -7.89 -16.09
CA LEU A 104 14.83 -8.72 -16.51
C LEU A 104 13.84 -9.07 -15.38
N ALA A 105 14.24 -8.90 -14.12
CA ALA A 105 13.37 -9.10 -12.95
C ALA A 105 12.60 -7.82 -12.53
N VAL A 106 12.97 -6.64 -13.06
CA VAL A 106 12.49 -5.33 -12.55
C VAL A 106 11.45 -4.67 -13.47
N GLU A 107 11.32 -5.08 -14.72
CA GLU A 107 10.33 -4.49 -15.65
C GLU A 107 9.37 -5.55 -16.21
N GLY A 108 8.07 -5.32 -15.99
CA GLY A 108 6.94 -6.18 -16.34
C GLY A 108 6.79 -6.47 -17.85
N THR A 109 7.72 -7.22 -18.41
CA THR A 109 7.69 -7.70 -19.79
C THR A 109 7.24 -9.16 -19.82
N ASP A 110 5.96 -9.32 -20.17
CA ASP A 110 5.15 -10.56 -20.17
C ASP A 110 5.62 -11.71 -21.10
N GLY A 111 6.83 -11.66 -21.66
CA GLY A 111 7.34 -12.67 -22.59
C GLY A 111 8.79 -13.13 -22.35
N VAL A 112 9.47 -12.57 -21.34
CA VAL A 112 10.94 -12.49 -21.35
C VAL A 112 11.62 -13.44 -20.35
N ALA A 113 10.86 -13.96 -19.37
CA ALA A 113 11.38 -14.85 -18.36
C ALA A 113 11.52 -16.32 -18.84
N PRO A 114 12.53 -17.06 -18.34
CA PRO A 114 12.60 -18.51 -18.53
C PRO A 114 11.34 -19.17 -17.96
N THR A 115 10.91 -20.26 -18.58
CA THR A 115 9.66 -20.94 -18.24
C THR A 115 9.91 -22.42 -18.07
N ILE A 116 9.26 -23.02 -17.07
CA ILE A 116 9.21 -24.47 -16.88
C ILE A 116 7.79 -24.99 -17.15
N GLU A 117 7.71 -26.28 -17.50
CA GLU A 117 6.45 -27.01 -17.58
C GLU A 117 6.17 -27.64 -16.22
N ILE A 118 4.95 -27.45 -15.72
CA ILE A 118 4.48 -28.04 -14.46
C ILE A 118 3.18 -28.79 -14.70
N ASP A 119 2.89 -29.78 -13.86
CA ASP A 119 1.58 -30.42 -13.79
C ASP A 119 0.55 -29.46 -13.17
N GLU A 120 -0.74 -29.64 -13.48
CA GLU A 120 -1.82 -28.86 -12.89
C GLU A 120 -1.88 -29.07 -11.37
N ALA A 121 -1.60 -30.28 -10.89
CA ALA A 121 -1.52 -30.57 -9.46
C ALA A 121 -0.39 -29.81 -8.74
N GLN A 122 0.63 -29.35 -9.48
CA GLN A 122 1.76 -28.60 -8.93
C GLN A 122 1.48 -27.09 -8.85
N PHE A 123 0.36 -26.61 -9.39
CA PHE A 123 0.08 -25.17 -9.53
C PHE A 123 0.14 -24.39 -8.20
N ALA A 124 -0.50 -24.91 -7.14
CA ALA A 124 -0.44 -24.27 -5.82
C ALA A 124 0.98 -24.22 -5.26
N GLY A 125 1.77 -25.28 -5.47
CA GLY A 125 3.19 -25.32 -5.08
C GLY A 125 4.04 -24.31 -5.85
N ALA A 126 3.76 -24.12 -7.15
CA ALA A 126 4.45 -23.14 -7.98
C ALA A 126 4.14 -21.69 -7.56
N LEU A 127 2.87 -21.36 -7.30
CA LEU A 127 2.50 -20.05 -6.77
C LEU A 127 3.21 -19.77 -5.44
N LEU A 128 3.28 -20.79 -4.58
CA LEU A 128 3.95 -20.68 -3.29
C LEU A 128 5.46 -20.42 -3.45
N ILE A 129 6.14 -21.10 -4.39
CA ILE A 129 7.56 -20.82 -4.68
C ILE A 129 7.73 -19.37 -5.17
N LEU A 130 6.87 -18.90 -6.07
CA LEU A 130 6.93 -17.52 -6.56
C LEU A 130 6.73 -16.51 -5.43
N GLN A 131 5.81 -16.79 -4.51
CA GLN A 131 5.61 -15.98 -3.30
C GLN A 131 6.88 -15.94 -2.42
N GLU A 132 7.57 -17.07 -2.23
CA GLU A 132 8.82 -17.13 -1.47
C GLU A 132 9.98 -16.38 -2.16
N LEU A 133 9.94 -16.27 -3.48
CA LEU A 133 10.93 -15.55 -4.28
C LEU A 133 10.65 -14.04 -4.36
N GLY A 134 9.56 -13.55 -3.77
CA GLY A 134 9.16 -12.14 -3.84
C GLY A 134 8.46 -11.75 -5.14
N GLU A 135 8.05 -12.71 -5.96
CA GLU A 135 7.42 -12.47 -7.27
C GLU A 135 5.91 -12.21 -7.15
N TYR A 136 5.53 -11.22 -6.33
CA TYR A 136 4.14 -10.99 -5.92
C TYR A 136 3.23 -10.61 -7.10
N GLU A 137 3.70 -9.74 -7.98
CA GLU A 137 2.94 -9.34 -9.17
C GLU A 137 2.70 -10.52 -10.13
N LEU A 138 3.70 -11.39 -10.27
CA LEU A 138 3.58 -12.58 -11.10
C LEU A 138 2.59 -13.60 -10.51
N VAL A 139 2.62 -13.80 -9.18
CA VAL A 139 1.60 -14.61 -8.48
C VAL A 139 0.20 -14.08 -8.77
N ILE A 140 -0.01 -12.76 -8.64
CA ILE A 140 -1.30 -12.12 -8.91
C ILE A 140 -1.72 -12.35 -10.37
N ARG A 141 -0.81 -12.14 -11.32
CA ARG A 141 -1.06 -12.30 -12.75
C ARG A 141 -1.44 -13.73 -13.12
N LEU A 142 -0.72 -14.73 -12.60
CA LEU A 142 -0.99 -16.15 -12.85
C LEU A 142 -2.31 -16.61 -12.22
N ALA A 143 -2.67 -16.07 -11.04
CA ALA A 143 -3.93 -16.39 -10.37
C ALA A 143 -5.15 -15.69 -11.00
N GLN A 144 -4.95 -14.54 -11.67
CA GLN A 144 -6.03 -13.67 -12.15
C GLN A 144 -7.12 -14.36 -13.02
N PRO A 145 -6.79 -15.25 -13.97
CA PRO A 145 -7.79 -15.95 -14.78
C PRO A 145 -8.74 -16.83 -13.93
N TYR A 146 -8.21 -17.39 -12.84
CA TYR A 146 -8.94 -18.28 -11.95
C TYR A 146 -9.84 -17.50 -10.98
N ILE A 147 -9.44 -16.31 -10.55
CA ILE A 147 -10.27 -15.42 -9.71
C ILE A 147 -11.42 -14.81 -10.52
N SER A 148 -11.11 -14.35 -11.73
CA SER A 148 -12.05 -13.60 -12.59
C SER A 148 -13.24 -14.46 -13.01
N SER A 149 -13.01 -15.77 -13.18
CA SER A 149 -14.05 -16.78 -13.42
C SER A 149 -14.79 -17.22 -12.14
N GLY A 150 -14.55 -16.57 -11.00
CA GLY A 150 -15.17 -16.91 -9.72
C GLY A 150 -14.67 -18.22 -9.11
N PHE A 151 -13.41 -18.58 -9.39
CA PHE A 151 -12.77 -19.82 -8.96
C PHE A 151 -13.41 -21.10 -9.51
N GLN A 152 -14.15 -21.02 -10.62
CA GLN A 152 -14.83 -22.17 -11.21
C GLN A 152 -13.87 -23.29 -11.59
N ALA A 153 -12.75 -22.96 -12.25
CA ALA A 153 -11.75 -23.96 -12.64
C ALA A 153 -11.08 -24.63 -11.42
N LEU A 154 -10.76 -23.86 -10.37
CA LEU A 154 -10.24 -24.45 -9.12
C LEU A 154 -11.28 -25.34 -8.43
N LYS A 155 -12.56 -24.96 -8.50
CA LYS A 155 -13.69 -25.72 -7.93
C LYS A 155 -14.06 -26.96 -8.77
N ALA A 156 -13.62 -27.03 -10.03
CA ALA A 156 -13.85 -28.17 -10.92
C ALA A 156 -12.94 -29.37 -10.63
N GLY A 157 -11.87 -29.18 -9.85
CA GLY A 157 -10.96 -30.25 -9.43
C GLY A 157 -9.86 -30.59 -10.44
N GLU A 158 -9.66 -29.76 -11.47
CA GLU A 158 -8.57 -29.91 -12.45
C GLU A 158 -7.18 -29.90 -11.78
N PHE A 159 -7.05 -29.12 -10.70
CA PHE A 159 -5.79 -28.89 -9.97
C PHE A 159 -5.61 -29.80 -8.74
N GLY A 160 -6.49 -30.79 -8.54
CA GLY A 160 -6.50 -31.65 -7.35
C GLY A 160 -7.69 -31.38 -6.42
N ASP A 161 -7.51 -31.56 -5.10
CA ASP A 161 -8.59 -31.37 -4.12
C ASP A 161 -9.12 -29.92 -4.16
N PRO A 162 -10.38 -29.69 -4.59
CA PRO A 162 -10.88 -28.33 -4.83
C PRO A 162 -10.85 -27.43 -3.60
N THR A 163 -11.08 -28.01 -2.41
CA THR A 163 -11.11 -27.26 -1.16
C THR A 163 -9.72 -26.77 -0.76
N SER A 164 -8.73 -27.67 -0.79
CA SER A 164 -7.35 -27.34 -0.43
C SER A 164 -6.74 -26.38 -1.45
N VAL A 165 -6.87 -26.67 -2.74
CA VAL A 165 -6.30 -25.82 -3.81
C VAL A 165 -6.89 -24.43 -3.80
N LEU A 166 -8.21 -24.29 -3.61
CA LEU A 166 -8.84 -22.98 -3.47
C LEU A 166 -8.26 -22.22 -2.27
N SER A 167 -8.19 -22.88 -1.11
CA SER A 167 -7.67 -22.30 0.13
C SER A 167 -6.22 -21.84 -0.02
N ASP A 168 -5.36 -22.69 -0.60
CA ASP A 168 -3.94 -22.41 -0.81
C ASP A 168 -3.70 -21.31 -1.86
N THR A 169 -4.50 -21.29 -2.94
CA THR A 169 -4.41 -20.25 -3.96
C THR A 169 -4.84 -18.90 -3.40
N VAL A 170 -5.96 -18.88 -2.66
CA VAL A 170 -6.46 -17.68 -1.95
C VAL A 170 -5.43 -17.19 -0.95
N LEU A 171 -4.82 -18.09 -0.18
CA LEU A 171 -3.77 -17.74 0.77
C LEU A 171 -2.56 -17.11 0.08
N THR A 172 -2.01 -17.78 -0.94
CA THR A 172 -0.81 -17.32 -1.66
C THR A 172 -1.04 -15.94 -2.25
N LEU A 173 -2.18 -15.74 -2.88
CA LEU A 173 -2.55 -14.48 -3.50
C LEU A 173 -2.78 -13.35 -2.48
N THR A 174 -3.41 -13.68 -1.35
CA THR A 174 -3.58 -12.74 -0.24
C THR A 174 -2.23 -12.28 0.28
N LEU A 175 -1.28 -13.21 0.46
CA LEU A 175 0.07 -12.90 0.88
C LEU A 175 0.81 -12.07 -0.17
N ALA A 176 0.62 -12.34 -1.46
CA ALA A 176 1.19 -11.53 -2.54
C ALA A 176 0.72 -10.08 -2.45
N TYR A 177 -0.59 -9.84 -2.35
CA TYR A 177 -1.13 -8.49 -2.18
C TYR A 177 -0.68 -7.82 -0.87
N LEU A 178 -0.54 -8.58 0.22
CA LEU A 178 -0.06 -8.06 1.50
C LEU A 178 1.38 -7.57 1.41
N GLU A 179 2.29 -8.39 0.88
CA GLU A 179 3.70 -8.00 0.77
C GLU A 179 3.89 -6.90 -0.29
N LEU A 180 3.18 -6.95 -1.42
CA LEU A 180 3.18 -5.88 -2.42
C LEU A 180 2.70 -4.54 -1.82
N GLY A 181 1.63 -4.57 -1.02
CA GLY A 181 1.13 -3.38 -0.31
C GLY A 181 2.17 -2.82 0.67
N ARG A 182 2.94 -3.68 1.35
CA ARG A 182 4.03 -3.26 2.25
C ARG A 182 5.20 -2.65 1.48
N GLU A 183 5.57 -3.20 0.33
CA GLU A 183 6.60 -2.61 -0.55
C GLU A 183 6.17 -1.23 -1.06
N GLN A 184 4.93 -1.09 -1.53
CA GLN A 184 4.36 0.17 -1.98
C GLN A 184 4.32 1.21 -0.84
N TRP A 185 3.99 0.78 0.38
CA TRP A 185 4.06 1.64 1.56
C TRP A 185 5.49 2.13 1.79
N GLN A 186 6.49 1.26 1.79
CA GLN A 186 7.90 1.66 1.95
C GLN A 186 8.34 2.68 0.88
N GLN A 187 7.80 2.56 -0.34
CA GLN A 187 8.01 3.48 -1.45
C GLN A 187 7.16 4.77 -1.40
N ARG A 188 6.37 4.97 -0.33
CA ARG A 188 5.46 6.12 -0.11
C ARG A 188 4.33 6.23 -1.13
N GLN A 189 3.92 5.12 -1.73
CA GLN A 189 2.75 5.01 -2.59
C GLN A 189 1.58 4.49 -1.75
N TYR A 190 1.05 5.33 -0.86
CA TYR A 190 0.11 4.91 0.18
C TYR A 190 -1.26 4.55 -0.36
N GLU A 191 -1.74 5.27 -1.38
CA GLU A 191 -3.02 4.93 -2.02
C GLU A 191 -2.95 3.59 -2.75
N THR A 192 -1.89 3.37 -3.53
CA THR A 192 -1.67 2.08 -4.22
C THR A 192 -1.47 0.92 -3.23
N ALA A 193 -0.73 1.15 -2.14
CA ALA A 193 -0.59 0.19 -1.05
C ALA A 193 -1.97 -0.22 -0.48
N ALA A 194 -2.84 0.76 -0.26
CA ALA A 194 -4.17 0.51 0.26
C ALA A 194 -5.06 -0.24 -0.74
N GLU A 195 -4.97 0.06 -2.03
CA GLU A 195 -5.69 -0.69 -3.08
C GLU A 195 -5.29 -2.18 -3.09
N SER A 196 -3.98 -2.47 -2.98
CA SER A 196 -3.46 -3.84 -2.86
C SER A 196 -4.03 -4.56 -1.63
N LEU A 197 -3.98 -3.92 -0.46
CA LEU A 197 -4.50 -4.49 0.79
C LEU A 197 -6.03 -4.65 0.79
N GLU A 198 -6.77 -3.69 0.22
CA GLU A 198 -8.23 -3.77 0.05
C GLU A 198 -8.61 -4.96 -0.85
N MET A 199 -7.81 -5.25 -1.88
CA MET A 199 -8.04 -6.41 -2.75
C MET A 199 -7.80 -7.73 -2.01
N ALA A 200 -6.75 -7.82 -1.19
CA ALA A 200 -6.51 -8.96 -0.29
C ALA A 200 -7.69 -9.16 0.69
N HIS A 201 -8.13 -8.08 1.34
CA HIS A 201 -9.24 -8.12 2.30
C HIS A 201 -10.57 -8.57 1.65
N LYS A 202 -10.86 -8.06 0.44
CA LYS A 202 -12.04 -8.43 -0.34
C LYS A 202 -12.03 -9.91 -0.70
N LEU A 203 -10.87 -10.44 -1.07
CA LEU A 203 -10.70 -11.83 -1.46
C LEU A 203 -10.94 -12.78 -0.28
N LEU A 204 -10.34 -12.52 0.88
CA LEU A 204 -10.59 -13.27 2.11
C LEU A 204 -12.05 -13.20 2.56
N SER A 205 -12.68 -12.03 2.41
CA SER A 205 -14.08 -11.82 2.79
C SER A 205 -15.05 -12.61 1.91
N ARG A 206 -14.77 -12.72 0.60
CA ARG A 206 -15.62 -13.44 -0.35
C ARG A 206 -15.69 -14.94 -0.07
N GLU A 207 -14.55 -15.57 0.20
CA GLU A 207 -14.50 -17.02 0.47
C GLU A 207 -14.58 -17.34 1.99
N ASN A 208 -14.65 -16.32 2.85
CA ASN A 208 -14.68 -16.42 4.32
C ASN A 208 -13.52 -17.25 4.89
N LEU A 209 -12.31 -17.01 4.38
CA LEU A 209 -11.09 -17.72 4.77
C LEU A 209 -10.18 -16.86 5.64
N PHE A 210 -9.33 -17.53 6.43
CA PHE A 210 -8.26 -16.97 7.25
C PHE A 210 -8.62 -15.69 8.04
N PRO A 211 -9.59 -15.75 8.99
CA PRO A 211 -9.97 -14.58 9.80
C PRO A 211 -8.80 -13.85 10.50
N PRO A 212 -7.76 -14.53 11.02
CA PRO A 212 -6.60 -13.85 11.60
C PRO A 212 -5.83 -12.99 10.58
N ILE A 213 -5.62 -13.49 9.36
CA ILE A 213 -4.93 -12.75 8.29
C ILE A 213 -5.80 -11.58 7.83
N ARG A 214 -7.12 -11.77 7.74
CA ARG A 214 -8.05 -10.67 7.43
C ARG A 214 -7.97 -9.55 8.46
N ALA A 215 -7.86 -9.89 9.75
CA ALA A 215 -7.70 -8.92 10.82
C ALA A 215 -6.34 -8.18 10.76
N GLU A 216 -5.26 -8.89 10.40
CA GLU A 216 -3.94 -8.29 10.16
C GLU A 216 -4.00 -7.24 9.03
N ILE A 217 -4.55 -7.61 7.87
CA ILE A 217 -4.71 -6.70 6.73
C ILE A 217 -5.57 -5.50 7.09
N GLN A 218 -6.67 -5.74 7.81
CA GLN A 218 -7.55 -4.66 8.25
C GLN A 218 -6.81 -3.68 9.16
N ALA A 219 -6.00 -4.16 10.10
CA ALA A 219 -5.20 -3.31 10.98
C ALA A 219 -4.17 -2.50 10.19
N GLU A 220 -3.54 -3.06 9.16
CA GLU A 220 -2.63 -2.31 8.28
C GLU A 220 -3.35 -1.23 7.46
N LEU A 221 -4.56 -1.53 6.95
CA LEU A 221 -5.39 -0.54 6.26
C LEU A 221 -5.75 0.65 7.18
N TYR A 222 -6.02 0.39 8.46
CA TYR A 222 -6.25 1.47 9.44
C TYR A 222 -4.98 2.31 9.67
N ARG A 223 -3.82 1.67 9.83
CA ARG A 223 -2.52 2.36 10.01
C ARG A 223 -2.12 3.21 8.80
N LEU A 224 -2.56 2.84 7.59
CA LEU A 224 -2.29 3.61 6.37
C LEU A 224 -3.12 4.89 6.25
N ARG A 225 -4.26 5.01 6.95
CA ARG A 225 -5.22 6.10 6.74
C ARG A 225 -4.60 7.51 6.83
N PRO A 226 -3.79 7.87 7.83
CA PRO A 226 -3.21 9.22 7.90
C PRO A 226 -2.36 9.57 6.68
N TYR A 227 -1.56 8.60 6.21
CA TYR A 227 -0.68 8.76 5.05
C TYR A 227 -1.47 8.90 3.76
N ARG A 228 -2.52 8.08 3.58
CA ARG A 228 -3.45 8.19 2.43
C ARG A 228 -4.14 9.54 2.40
N VAL A 229 -4.63 10.05 3.54
CA VAL A 229 -5.26 11.37 3.61
C VAL A 229 -4.29 12.44 3.12
N LEU A 230 -3.05 12.44 3.62
CA LEU A 230 -2.03 13.41 3.19
C LEU A 230 -1.73 13.28 1.69
N GLU A 231 -1.53 12.06 1.18
CA GLU A 231 -1.24 11.83 -0.23
C GLU A 231 -2.38 12.31 -1.15
N LEU A 232 -3.64 11.99 -0.81
CA LEU A 232 -4.82 12.36 -1.58
C LEU A 232 -5.07 13.88 -1.55
N LEU A 233 -4.84 14.53 -0.40
CA LEU A 233 -4.98 15.98 -0.25
C LEU A 233 -3.78 16.76 -0.79
N ALA A 234 -2.63 16.13 -1.02
CA ALA A 234 -1.50 16.76 -1.69
C ALA A 234 -1.70 16.86 -3.22
N ARG A 235 -2.73 16.20 -3.77
CA ARG A 235 -3.03 16.26 -5.20
C ARG A 235 -3.48 17.68 -5.64
N PRO A 236 -3.16 18.08 -6.88
CA PRO A 236 -3.59 19.35 -7.47
C PRO A 236 -5.10 19.62 -7.34
N LEU A 237 -5.50 20.90 -7.31
CA LEU A 237 -6.90 21.29 -7.06
C LEU A 237 -7.88 20.88 -8.16
N ASP A 238 -7.40 20.61 -9.38
CA ASP A 238 -8.18 20.07 -10.49
C ASP A 238 -8.51 18.58 -10.33
N GLN A 239 -7.72 17.84 -9.52
CA GLN A 239 -7.96 16.43 -9.18
C GLN A 239 -9.02 16.29 -8.07
N THR A 240 -10.24 16.72 -8.40
CA THR A 240 -11.35 16.83 -7.44
C THR A 240 -11.83 15.49 -6.88
N ARG A 241 -11.65 14.37 -7.61
CA ARG A 241 -12.10 13.04 -7.17
C ARG A 241 -11.22 12.52 -6.04
N GLU A 242 -9.92 12.56 -6.25
CA GLU A 242 -8.87 12.10 -5.34
C GLU A 242 -8.91 12.92 -4.05
N ARG A 243 -8.95 14.26 -4.17
CA ARG A 243 -9.08 15.15 -3.01
C ARG A 243 -10.36 14.87 -2.22
N ARG A 244 -11.51 14.66 -2.89
CA ARG A 244 -12.77 14.33 -2.21
C ARG A 244 -12.68 13.00 -1.47
N GLN A 245 -11.96 12.02 -2.02
CA GLN A 245 -11.68 10.76 -1.33
C GLN A 245 -10.83 10.99 -0.08
N GLY A 246 -9.80 11.85 -0.17
CA GLY A 246 -8.98 12.25 0.98
C GLY A 246 -9.79 12.91 2.10
N ILE A 247 -10.67 13.85 1.75
CA ILE A 247 -11.59 14.48 2.73
C ILE A 247 -12.53 13.46 3.35
N LYS A 248 -13.12 12.57 2.54
CA LYS A 248 -14.02 11.53 3.05
C LYS A 248 -13.29 10.61 4.05
N LEU A 249 -12.07 10.21 3.73
CA LEU A 249 -11.25 9.38 4.61
C LEU A 249 -10.90 10.11 5.92
N LEU A 250 -10.54 11.39 5.84
CA LEU A 250 -10.30 12.22 7.02
C LEU A 250 -11.53 12.35 7.91
N LYS A 251 -12.72 12.56 7.32
CA LYS A 251 -13.98 12.61 8.08
C LYS A 251 -14.27 11.28 8.78
N ALA A 252 -14.06 10.14 8.11
CA ALA A 252 -14.22 8.83 8.73
C ALA A 252 -13.26 8.62 9.92
N MET A 253 -12.01 9.07 9.82
CA MET A 253 -11.08 9.04 10.96
C MET A 253 -11.57 9.90 12.12
N LEU A 254 -12.04 11.13 11.86
CA LEU A 254 -12.58 11.99 12.91
C LEU A 254 -13.83 11.40 13.57
N GLU A 255 -14.70 10.76 12.80
CA GLU A 255 -15.86 10.03 13.31
C GLU A 255 -15.43 8.88 14.24
N ASP A 256 -14.51 8.02 13.79
CA ASP A 256 -14.01 6.87 14.55
C ASP A 256 -13.32 7.29 15.86
N ARG A 257 -12.65 8.45 15.89
CA ARG A 257 -12.00 9.00 17.10
C ARG A 257 -12.96 9.71 18.06
N GLY A 258 -14.15 10.07 17.59
CA GLY A 258 -15.06 10.95 18.32
C GLY A 258 -14.76 12.45 18.16
N GLY A 259 -13.84 12.82 17.28
CA GLY A 259 -13.50 14.20 16.89
C GLY A 259 -12.00 14.50 16.97
N ILE A 260 -11.62 15.77 16.79
CA ILE A 260 -10.20 16.21 16.81
C ILE A 260 -9.51 15.91 18.15
N GLU A 261 -10.18 16.22 19.26
CA GLU A 261 -9.73 15.92 20.64
C GLU A 261 -10.30 14.58 21.15
N GLY A 262 -10.80 13.75 20.23
CA GLY A 262 -11.41 12.48 20.54
C GLY A 262 -10.42 11.46 21.12
N THR A 263 -10.90 10.65 22.06
CA THR A 263 -10.11 9.64 22.78
C THR A 263 -10.38 8.22 22.31
N ASP A 264 -11.30 8.02 21.36
CA ASP A 264 -11.62 6.70 20.83
C ASP A 264 -10.51 6.21 19.89
N ASP A 265 -10.33 4.89 19.82
CA ASP A 265 -9.28 4.26 19.01
C ASP A 265 -9.75 4.08 17.56
N ASP A 266 -9.22 4.92 16.66
CA ASP A 266 -9.44 4.79 15.22
C ASP A 266 -8.51 3.79 14.55
N LEU A 267 -7.72 3.05 15.33
CA LEU A 267 -6.78 2.02 14.88
C LEU A 267 -5.67 2.53 13.96
N SER A 268 -5.56 3.85 13.78
CA SER A 268 -4.51 4.49 12.98
C SER A 268 -3.12 4.36 13.62
N GLY A 269 -3.09 4.10 14.93
CA GLY A 269 -1.87 4.10 15.75
C GLY A 269 -1.42 5.50 16.17
N LEU A 270 -2.17 6.56 15.82
CA LEU A 270 -1.87 7.92 16.25
C LEU A 270 -2.36 8.17 17.68
N SER A 271 -1.44 8.59 18.55
CA SER A 271 -1.78 9.16 19.86
C SER A 271 -2.58 10.46 19.71
N ILE A 272 -3.18 10.96 20.80
CA ILE A 272 -3.89 12.27 20.76
C ILE A 272 -2.95 13.37 20.27
N ASP A 273 -1.73 13.43 20.80
CA ASP A 273 -0.73 14.44 20.44
C ASP A 273 -0.29 14.31 18.97
N ASP A 274 -0.07 13.08 18.49
CA ASP A 274 0.33 12.85 17.10
C ASP A 274 -0.81 13.11 16.12
N PHE A 275 -2.06 12.84 16.54
CA PHE A 275 -3.24 13.20 15.75
C PHE A 275 -3.39 14.72 15.64
N LEU A 276 -3.13 15.48 16.71
CA LEU A 276 -3.12 16.94 16.64
C LEU A 276 -2.02 17.46 15.70
N ARG A 277 -0.82 16.86 15.72
CA ARG A 277 0.25 17.18 14.76
C ARG A 277 -0.15 16.84 13.33
N PHE A 278 -0.83 15.72 13.12
CA PHE A 278 -1.41 15.34 11.83
C PHE A 278 -2.43 16.37 11.34
N ILE A 279 -3.36 16.82 12.19
CA ILE A 279 -4.32 17.89 11.86
C ILE A 279 -3.59 19.21 11.53
N GLN A 280 -2.54 19.55 12.26
CA GLN A 280 -1.74 20.74 11.95
C GLN A 280 -1.09 20.64 10.56
N GLN A 281 -0.46 19.51 10.25
CA GLN A 281 0.15 19.26 8.93
C GLN A 281 -0.89 19.28 7.80
N LEU A 282 -2.09 18.74 8.03
CA LEU A 282 -3.16 18.71 7.02
C LEU A 282 -3.59 20.11 6.55
N ARG A 283 -3.45 21.13 7.39
CA ARG A 283 -3.85 22.50 7.05
C ARG A 283 -3.06 23.06 5.86
N ASP A 284 -1.85 22.57 5.61
CA ASP A 284 -1.05 23.00 4.46
C ASP A 284 -1.57 22.42 3.13
N TYR A 285 -2.32 21.31 3.19
CA TYR A 285 -2.88 20.61 2.03
C TYR A 285 -4.35 20.95 1.76
N LEU A 286 -5.04 21.51 2.75
CA LEU A 286 -6.45 21.91 2.66
C LEU A 286 -6.60 23.38 2.25
N THR A 287 -7.50 23.64 1.32
CA THR A 287 -7.91 25.02 1.00
C THR A 287 -8.67 25.65 2.17
N ALA A 288 -8.68 26.98 2.26
CA ALA A 288 -9.43 27.69 3.30
C ALA A 288 -10.95 27.36 3.30
N ALA A 289 -11.51 26.99 2.15
CA ALA A 289 -12.89 26.54 2.05
C ALA A 289 -13.09 25.14 2.64
N GLU A 290 -12.20 24.19 2.31
CA GLU A 290 -12.24 22.83 2.87
C GLU A 290 -11.98 22.85 4.39
N GLN A 291 -11.02 23.65 4.88
CA GLN A 291 -10.78 23.83 6.32
C GLN A 291 -12.00 24.40 7.04
N GLN A 292 -12.67 25.41 6.47
CA GLN A 292 -13.88 25.94 7.06
C GLN A 292 -14.97 24.87 7.17
N GLU A 293 -15.25 24.14 6.09
CA GLU A 293 -16.31 23.12 6.10
C GLU A 293 -16.02 22.01 7.11
N LEU A 294 -14.79 21.48 7.10
CA LEU A 294 -14.37 20.41 7.98
C LEU A 294 -14.42 20.83 9.46
N PHE A 295 -13.82 21.96 9.81
CA PHE A 295 -13.71 22.36 11.20
C PHE A 295 -15.04 22.92 11.74
N GLU A 296 -15.88 23.55 10.91
CA GLU A 296 -17.23 23.94 11.35
C GLU A 296 -18.11 22.74 11.71
N GLU A 297 -17.94 21.63 10.99
CA GLU A 297 -18.63 20.37 11.31
C GLU A 297 -18.13 19.81 12.65
N GLU A 298 -16.82 19.75 12.85
CA GLU A 298 -16.21 19.28 14.09
C GLU A 298 -16.48 20.19 15.29
N ALA A 299 -16.59 21.51 15.09
CA ALA A 299 -16.92 22.49 16.14
C ALA A 299 -18.38 22.39 16.64
N ARG A 300 -19.21 21.53 16.04
CA ARG A 300 -20.51 21.16 16.61
C ARG A 300 -20.36 20.21 17.80
N ARG A 301 -19.25 19.48 17.88
CA ARG A 301 -18.84 18.69 19.04
C ARG A 301 -18.27 19.63 20.12
N PRO A 302 -18.27 19.24 21.40
CA PRO A 302 -17.64 20.03 22.48
C PRO A 302 -16.11 19.94 22.40
N SER A 303 -15.52 20.55 21.37
CA SER A 303 -14.07 20.61 21.15
C SER A 303 -13.62 22.07 21.06
N ALA A 304 -12.76 22.48 21.99
CA ALA A 304 -12.18 23.81 21.96
C ALA A 304 -11.26 23.94 20.74
N VAL A 305 -10.41 22.94 20.48
CA VAL A 305 -9.49 22.94 19.34
C VAL A 305 -10.24 23.10 18.01
N ALA A 306 -11.36 22.38 17.81
CA ALA A 306 -12.17 22.51 16.60
C ALA A 306 -12.76 23.93 16.45
N ILE A 307 -13.19 24.55 17.56
CA ILE A 307 -13.69 25.93 17.56
C ILE A 307 -12.58 26.91 17.14
N TYR A 308 -11.36 26.79 17.69
CA TYR A 308 -10.24 27.65 17.26
C TYR A 308 -9.91 27.46 15.78
N LEU A 309 -9.78 26.21 15.32
CA LEU A 309 -9.49 25.93 13.92
C LEU A 309 -10.57 26.51 12.99
N THR A 310 -11.83 26.46 13.41
CA THR A 310 -12.95 27.10 12.72
C THR A 310 -12.80 28.63 12.67
N VAL A 311 -12.47 29.26 13.81
CA VAL A 311 -12.23 30.71 13.89
C VAL A 311 -11.13 31.13 12.92
N TYR A 312 -9.99 30.44 12.92
CA TYR A 312 -8.89 30.71 11.99
C TYR A 312 -9.32 30.58 10.53
N ALA A 313 -10.04 29.51 10.17
CA ALA A 313 -10.54 29.32 8.80
C ALA A 313 -11.53 30.42 8.38
N LEU A 314 -12.45 30.80 9.27
CA LEU A 314 -13.41 31.88 9.05
C LEU A 314 -12.75 33.25 8.90
N LEU A 315 -11.75 33.56 9.73
CA LEU A 315 -11.00 34.82 9.66
C LEU A 315 -10.19 34.90 8.37
N ALA A 316 -9.41 33.86 8.05
CA ALA A 316 -8.60 33.82 6.83
C ALA A 316 -9.46 34.00 5.58
N ARG A 317 -10.55 33.24 5.45
CA ARG A 317 -11.46 33.33 4.30
C ARG A 317 -12.27 34.63 4.31
N GLY A 318 -12.74 35.06 5.48
CA GLY A 318 -13.52 36.29 5.66
C GLY A 318 -12.74 37.53 5.25
N PHE A 319 -11.48 37.62 5.67
CA PHE A 319 -10.58 38.69 5.28
C PHE A 319 -10.23 38.61 3.79
N ALA A 320 -9.71 37.47 3.32
CA ALA A 320 -9.23 37.32 1.95
C ALA A 320 -10.33 37.51 0.88
N ARG A 321 -11.60 37.24 1.21
CA ARG A 321 -12.74 37.38 0.29
C ARG A 321 -13.63 38.58 0.59
N HIS A 322 -13.24 39.47 1.50
CA HIS A 322 -14.04 40.63 1.92
C HIS A 322 -15.46 40.26 2.38
N GLN A 323 -15.59 39.19 3.18
CA GLN A 323 -16.85 38.67 3.72
C GLN A 323 -16.95 38.94 5.23
N PRO A 324 -17.37 40.14 5.66
CA PRO A 324 -17.45 40.49 7.09
C PRO A 324 -18.40 39.59 7.89
N ALA A 325 -19.37 38.94 7.22
CA ALA A 325 -20.25 37.95 7.87
C ALA A 325 -19.47 36.77 8.46
N LEU A 326 -18.39 36.31 7.81
CA LEU A 326 -17.55 35.22 8.32
C LEU A 326 -16.76 35.68 9.56
N VAL A 327 -16.23 36.91 9.53
CA VAL A 327 -15.52 37.52 10.68
C VAL A 327 -16.45 37.69 11.88
N ARG A 328 -17.70 38.14 11.66
CA ARG A 328 -18.71 38.20 12.75
C ARG A 328 -19.00 36.83 13.34
N ARG A 329 -19.10 35.79 12.50
CA ARG A 329 -19.35 34.42 12.97
C ARG A 329 -18.15 33.89 13.79
N ALA A 330 -16.93 34.18 13.36
CA ALA A 330 -15.71 33.86 14.11
C ALA A 330 -15.74 34.52 15.51
N LYS A 331 -16.07 35.81 15.57
CA LYS A 331 -16.25 36.54 16.84
C LYS A 331 -17.29 35.90 17.75
N GLN A 332 -18.43 35.48 17.20
CA GLN A 332 -19.48 34.79 17.97
C GLN A 332 -19.01 33.44 18.53
N LEU A 333 -18.16 32.71 17.81
CA LEU A 333 -17.58 31.46 18.30
C LEU A 333 -16.60 31.71 19.45
N LEU A 334 -15.74 32.73 19.34
CA LEU A 334 -14.82 33.13 20.42
C LEU A 334 -15.56 33.52 21.70
N MET A 335 -16.70 34.21 21.60
CA MET A 335 -17.53 34.53 22.77
C MET A 335 -18.05 33.30 23.51
N ARG A 336 -18.24 32.15 22.83
CA ARG A 336 -18.69 30.91 23.47
C ARG A 336 -17.62 30.27 24.34
N ILE A 337 -16.36 30.37 23.92
CA ILE A 337 -15.22 29.75 24.61
C ILE A 337 -14.49 30.71 25.56
N GLY A 338 -14.68 32.02 25.41
CA GLY A 338 -14.00 33.04 26.21
C GLY A 338 -14.33 33.06 27.71
N ALA A 339 -15.29 32.24 28.16
CA ALA A 339 -15.51 32.02 29.59
C ALA A 339 -14.52 31.02 30.21
N GLN A 340 -13.89 30.17 29.38
CA GLN A 340 -13.02 29.07 29.83
C GLN A 340 -11.57 29.24 29.35
N GLN A 341 -11.35 30.08 28.34
CA GLN A 341 -10.04 30.28 27.72
C GLN A 341 -9.80 31.76 27.44
N ASP A 342 -8.52 32.16 27.51
CA ASP A 342 -8.11 33.49 27.11
C ASP A 342 -8.10 33.59 25.58
N VAL A 343 -9.02 34.39 25.05
CA VAL A 343 -9.23 34.63 23.62
C VAL A 343 -9.29 36.12 23.30
N HIS A 344 -8.81 36.95 24.23
CA HIS A 344 -8.99 38.40 24.15
C HIS A 344 -8.25 38.98 22.94
N LEU A 345 -7.09 38.41 22.58
CA LEU A 345 -6.36 38.78 21.37
C LEU A 345 -7.18 38.49 20.11
N GLU A 346 -7.70 37.28 19.95
CA GLU A 346 -8.50 36.91 18.77
C GLU A 346 -9.79 37.72 18.69
N GLN A 347 -10.41 38.03 19.83
CA GLN A 347 -11.58 38.92 19.90
C GLN A 347 -11.22 40.33 19.43
N SER A 348 -10.07 40.86 19.83
CA SER A 348 -9.54 42.15 19.36
C SER A 348 -9.34 42.15 17.85
N VAL A 349 -8.68 41.11 17.31
CA VAL A 349 -8.47 40.94 15.86
C VAL A 349 -9.81 40.91 15.12
N CYS A 350 -10.80 40.15 15.60
CA CYS A 350 -12.13 40.12 15.00
C CYS A 350 -12.79 41.50 14.99
N ALA A 351 -12.75 42.22 16.11
CA ALA A 351 -13.33 43.55 16.25
C ALA A 351 -12.65 44.56 15.31
N LEU A 352 -11.32 44.51 15.21
CA LEU A 352 -10.53 45.35 14.31
C LEU A 352 -10.92 45.11 12.85
N LEU A 353 -10.98 43.84 12.42
CA LEU A 353 -11.38 43.45 11.07
C LEU A 353 -12.83 43.83 10.72
N LEU A 354 -13.67 44.10 11.72
CA LEU A 354 -15.04 44.60 11.56
C LEU A 354 -15.14 46.14 11.65
N GLY A 355 -14.03 46.84 11.89
CA GLY A 355 -14.00 48.30 12.06
C GLY A 355 -14.46 48.78 13.45
N GLN A 356 -14.49 47.90 14.45
CA GLN A 356 -14.94 48.18 15.81
C GLN A 356 -13.75 48.56 16.69
N THR A 357 -13.17 49.75 16.47
CA THR A 357 -11.88 50.15 17.05
C THR A 357 -11.87 50.26 18.58
N GLU A 358 -12.95 50.75 19.19
CA GLU A 358 -13.07 50.84 20.66
C GLU A 358 -13.10 49.46 21.30
N GLU A 359 -13.89 48.54 20.74
CA GLU A 359 -13.99 47.17 21.23
C GLU A 359 -12.69 46.38 21.00
N ALA A 360 -12.02 46.62 19.87
CA ALA A 360 -10.72 46.03 19.60
C ALA A 360 -9.66 46.48 20.61
N SER A 361 -9.63 47.77 20.95
CA SER A 361 -8.67 48.33 21.92
C SER A 361 -8.92 47.76 23.32
N HIS A 362 -10.19 47.73 23.75
CA HIS A 362 -10.57 47.17 25.04
C HIS A 362 -10.23 45.67 25.14
N ALA A 363 -10.51 44.88 24.10
CA ALA A 363 -10.15 43.46 24.09
C ALA A 363 -8.62 43.24 24.09
N LEU A 364 -7.85 44.10 23.41
CA LEU A 364 -6.39 44.03 23.43
C LEU A 364 -5.83 44.30 24.83
N GLU A 365 -6.35 45.32 25.53
CA GLU A 365 -5.96 45.61 26.92
C GLU A 365 -6.19 44.42 27.86
N LEU A 366 -7.28 43.68 27.65
CA LEU A 366 -7.60 42.48 28.43
C LEU A 366 -6.68 41.29 28.13
N SER A 367 -6.11 41.21 26.93
CA SER A 367 -5.21 40.10 26.54
C SER A 367 -3.87 40.11 27.27
N GLN A 368 -3.46 41.25 27.83
CA GLN A 368 -2.17 41.45 28.49
C GLN A 368 -0.94 41.10 27.62
N GLU A 369 -1.10 41.00 26.30
CA GLU A 369 0.02 40.84 25.36
C GLU A 369 0.69 42.20 25.12
N TYR A 370 1.93 42.33 25.59
CA TYR A 370 2.80 43.47 25.31
C TYR A 370 3.87 43.05 24.31
N GLU A 371 4.22 43.94 23.37
CA GLU A 371 5.40 43.72 22.51
C GLU A 371 6.64 43.52 23.39
N PRO A 372 7.52 42.54 23.08
CA PRO A 372 8.73 42.25 23.85
C PRO A 372 9.78 43.37 23.78
#